data_AF-A0A968R033-F1
#
_entry.id   AF-A0A968R033-F1
#
_cell.length_a   1.000
_cell.length_b   1.000
_cell.length_c   1.000
_cell.angle_alpha   90.00
_cell.angle_beta   90.00
_cell.angle_gamma   90.00
#
_symmetry.space_group_name_H-M   'P 1'
#
loop_
_entity.id
_entity.type
_entity.pdbx_description
1 polymer ?
#
loop_
_entity_poly.entity_id
_entity_poly.type
_entity_poly.pdbx_seq_one_letter_code
_entity_poly.pdbx_strand_id
1 'polypeptide(L)'
;MLSNLPKIDKLFENLTSIPLKSGFVFWLGGGVAWIWHLGGLLKFLEWFRKIKTKEDEISLLICVLFIIMITAVNLLKYLDVFVLRLLEGYWLPMWLRALGAKVLNKSVEKKRNRLNLLEDKRRSSTLTFSEYSEHALLDWELMYIPDNENHRMPTRLGNFLRAVELRPYENTDLTYLSAGPGFGWFCPKKSERN
;
A
#
# COMPACT_ATOMS: atom_id res chain seq x y z
N MET A 1 24.02 -28.56 -9.73
CA MET A 1 23.37 -27.47 -10.49
C MET A 1 21.84 -27.52 -10.37
N LEU A 2 21.27 -27.80 -9.17
CA LEU A 2 19.82 -27.91 -8.92
C LEU A 2 19.49 -27.61 -7.44
N SER A 3 19.90 -26.44 -6.91
CA SER A 3 19.66 -26.10 -5.48
C SER A 3 19.09 -24.69 -5.25
N ASN A 4 18.60 -24.01 -6.28
CA ASN A 4 17.96 -22.68 -6.16
C ASN A 4 16.50 -22.70 -6.61
N LEU A 5 15.73 -23.70 -6.18
CA LEU A 5 14.28 -23.58 -6.17
C LEU A 5 13.88 -22.81 -4.90
N PRO A 6 13.11 -21.71 -5.00
CA PRO A 6 12.62 -21.01 -3.82
C PRO A 6 11.83 -21.98 -2.95
N LYS A 7 12.23 -22.09 -1.68
CA LYS A 7 11.64 -22.98 -0.66
C LYS A 7 10.12 -22.85 -0.66
N ILE A 8 9.44 -23.87 -1.18
CA ILE A 8 7.99 -24.06 -1.10
C ILE A 8 7.53 -24.03 0.37
N ASP A 9 8.40 -24.41 1.30
CA ASP A 9 8.17 -24.40 2.75
C ASP A 9 7.79 -23.01 3.31
N LYS A 10 8.38 -21.93 2.76
CA LYS A 10 8.04 -20.55 3.18
C LYS A 10 6.67 -20.09 2.67
N LEU A 11 6.16 -20.69 1.58
CA LEU A 11 4.79 -20.47 1.13
C LEU A 11 3.80 -21.16 2.07
N PHE A 12 4.14 -22.35 2.58
CA PHE A 12 3.29 -23.08 3.54
C PHE A 12 3.28 -22.45 4.95
N GLU A 13 4.41 -21.91 5.44
CA GLU A 13 4.44 -21.21 6.74
C GLU A 13 3.59 -19.93 6.76
N ASN A 14 3.45 -19.24 5.62
CA ASN A 14 2.54 -18.10 5.50
C ASN A 14 1.08 -18.51 5.23
N LEU A 15 0.83 -19.80 5.02
CA LEU A 15 -0.51 -20.38 4.89
C LEU A 15 -1.14 -20.74 6.24
N THR A 16 -0.36 -20.93 7.31
CA THR A 16 -0.87 -21.44 8.59
C THR A 16 -1.25 -20.35 9.60
N SER A 17 -0.84 -19.09 9.40
CA SER A 17 -1.00 -18.00 10.39
C SER A 17 -2.34 -17.26 10.36
N ILE A 18 -3.30 -17.67 9.51
CA ILE A 18 -4.61 -17.01 9.40
C ILE A 18 -5.71 -18.02 9.76
N PRO A 19 -6.48 -17.82 10.84
CA PRO A 19 -7.52 -18.77 11.28
C PRO A 19 -8.67 -18.98 10.28
N LEU A 20 -8.79 -18.12 9.26
CA LEU A 20 -9.71 -18.32 8.12
C LEU A 20 -9.23 -19.36 7.10
N LYS A 21 -7.93 -19.72 7.07
CA LYS A 21 -7.38 -20.65 6.06
C LYS A 21 -7.61 -22.12 6.40
N SER A 22 -7.63 -22.52 7.67
CA SER A 22 -7.87 -23.92 8.07
C SER A 22 -9.29 -24.37 7.72
N GLY A 23 -10.29 -23.52 7.97
CA GLY A 23 -11.66 -23.76 7.54
C GLY A 23 -11.80 -23.86 6.03
N PHE A 24 -11.12 -22.98 5.29
CA PHE A 24 -11.14 -23.02 3.82
C PHE A 24 -10.51 -24.30 3.26
N VAL A 25 -9.35 -24.72 3.79
CA VAL A 25 -8.68 -25.98 3.38
C VAL A 25 -9.56 -27.18 3.74
N PHE A 26 -10.23 -27.16 4.90
CA PHE A 26 -11.17 -28.20 5.29
C PHE A 26 -12.37 -28.29 4.33
N TRP A 27 -13.01 -27.18 4.00
CA TRP A 27 -14.15 -27.15 3.08
C TRP A 27 -13.75 -27.45 1.64
N LEU A 28 -12.59 -26.97 1.18
CA LEU A 28 -12.08 -27.24 -0.17
C LEU A 28 -11.64 -28.70 -0.30
N GLY A 29 -10.93 -29.23 0.69
CA GLY A 29 -10.57 -30.65 0.76
C GLY A 29 -11.80 -31.56 0.86
N GLY A 30 -12.75 -31.21 1.74
CA GLY A 30 -14.02 -31.93 1.89
C GLY A 30 -14.88 -31.90 0.63
N GLY A 31 -14.94 -30.75 -0.06
CA GLY A 31 -15.63 -30.61 -1.34
C GLY A 31 -14.99 -31.46 -2.45
N VAL A 32 -13.66 -31.45 -2.55
CA VAL A 32 -12.94 -32.31 -3.50
C VAL A 32 -13.13 -33.78 -3.18
N ALA A 33 -13.04 -34.19 -1.92
CA ALA A 33 -13.27 -35.56 -1.49
C ALA A 33 -14.71 -36.02 -1.75
N TRP A 34 -15.69 -35.14 -1.55
CA TRP A 34 -17.09 -35.41 -1.85
C TRP A 34 -17.34 -35.55 -3.36
N ILE A 35 -16.78 -34.67 -4.20
CA ILE A 35 -16.84 -34.78 -5.66
C ILE A 35 -16.20 -36.10 -6.12
N TRP A 36 -15.09 -36.49 -5.50
CA TRP A 36 -14.45 -37.78 -5.77
C TRP A 36 -15.37 -38.94 -5.39
N HIS A 37 -16.01 -38.88 -4.22
CA HIS A 37 -16.94 -39.90 -3.75
C HIS A 37 -18.19 -40.04 -4.64
N LEU A 38 -18.68 -38.95 -5.22
CA LEU A 38 -19.78 -38.94 -6.20
C LEU A 38 -19.39 -39.55 -7.56
N GLY A 39 -18.15 -40.01 -7.71
CA GLY A 39 -17.62 -40.63 -8.92
C GLY A 39 -16.99 -39.64 -9.90
N GLY A 40 -16.51 -38.51 -9.38
CA GLY A 40 -15.74 -37.52 -10.12
C GLY A 40 -16.57 -36.37 -10.69
N LEU A 41 -15.85 -35.41 -11.29
CA LEU A 41 -16.39 -34.13 -11.75
C LEU A 41 -17.50 -34.29 -12.81
N LEU A 42 -17.40 -35.34 -13.65
CA LEU A 42 -18.36 -35.64 -14.72
C LEU A 42 -19.74 -36.04 -14.17
N LYS A 43 -19.79 -36.94 -13.18
CA LYS A 43 -21.04 -37.35 -12.53
C LYS A 43 -21.65 -36.24 -11.70
N PHE A 44 -20.83 -35.39 -11.09
CA PHE A 44 -21.29 -34.18 -10.41
C PHE A 44 -21.99 -33.22 -11.38
N LEU A 45 -21.43 -32.98 -12.57
CA LEU A 45 -22.05 -32.17 -13.62
C LEU A 45 -23.39 -32.77 -14.12
N GLU A 46 -23.46 -34.09 -14.25
CA GLU A 46 -24.72 -34.78 -14.60
C GLU A 46 -25.77 -34.68 -13.50
N TRP A 47 -25.38 -34.82 -12.23
CA TRP A 47 -26.25 -34.61 -11.08
C TRP A 47 -26.78 -33.18 -11.03
N PHE A 48 -25.90 -32.19 -11.27
CA PHE A 48 -26.26 -30.78 -11.33
C PHE A 48 -27.29 -30.49 -12.44
N ARG A 49 -27.15 -31.15 -13.60
CA ARG A 49 -28.11 -31.06 -14.71
C ARG A 49 -29.46 -31.74 -14.43
N LYS A 50 -29.54 -32.63 -13.45
CA LYS A 50 -30.79 -33.30 -13.05
C LYS A 50 -31.63 -32.49 -12.07
N ILE A 51 -31.08 -31.41 -11.51
CA ILE A 51 -31.81 -30.47 -10.67
C ILE A 51 -32.86 -29.75 -11.55
N LYS A 52 -34.13 -30.14 -11.43
CA LYS A 52 -35.28 -29.57 -12.18
C LYS A 52 -36.35 -28.98 -11.27
N THR A 53 -36.22 -29.17 -9.97
CA THR A 53 -37.12 -28.72 -8.92
C THR A 53 -36.86 -27.24 -8.62
N LYS A 54 -37.91 -26.41 -8.65
CA LYS A 54 -37.81 -24.95 -8.45
C LYS A 54 -37.18 -24.56 -7.10
N GLU A 55 -37.36 -25.39 -6.08
CA GLU A 55 -36.82 -25.17 -4.73
C GLU A 55 -35.29 -25.36 -4.67
N ASP A 56 -34.76 -26.33 -5.43
CA ASP A 56 -33.33 -26.60 -5.50
C ASP A 56 -32.59 -25.55 -6.34
N GLU A 57 -33.26 -24.99 -7.35
CA GLU A 57 -32.71 -23.88 -8.17
C GLU A 57 -32.44 -22.62 -7.33
N ILE A 58 -33.36 -22.27 -6.42
CA ILE A 58 -33.20 -21.13 -5.52
C ILE A 58 -32.03 -21.36 -4.55
N SER A 59 -31.95 -22.56 -3.96
CA SER A 59 -30.88 -22.91 -3.01
C SER A 59 -29.50 -22.86 -3.67
N LEU A 60 -29.41 -23.31 -4.93
CA LEU A 60 -28.20 -23.29 -5.73
C LEU A 60 -27.80 -21.88 -6.14
N LEU A 61 -28.77 -21.04 -6.52
CA LEU A 61 -28.54 -19.61 -6.78
C LEU A 61 -27.96 -18.91 -5.55
N ILE A 62 -28.53 -19.15 -4.38
CA ILE A 62 -28.04 -18.60 -3.10
C ILE A 62 -26.60 -19.07 -2.84
N CYS A 63 -26.30 -20.35 -3.00
CA CYS A 63 -24.94 -20.88 -2.82
C CYS A 63 -23.93 -20.22 -3.78
N VAL A 64 -24.28 -20.10 -5.06
CA VAL A 64 -23.42 -19.46 -6.06
C VAL A 64 -23.20 -17.99 -5.71
N LEU A 65 -24.25 -17.26 -5.33
CA LEU A 65 -24.14 -15.86 -4.93
C LEU A 65 -23.24 -15.70 -3.70
N PHE A 66 -23.33 -16.62 -2.74
CA PHE A 66 -22.51 -16.61 -1.54
C PHE A 66 -21.04 -16.86 -1.86
N ILE A 67 -20.74 -17.81 -2.76
CA ILE A 67 -19.38 -18.08 -3.25
C ILE A 67 -18.83 -16.84 -3.98
N ILE A 68 -19.63 -16.21 -4.83
CA ILE A 68 -19.25 -14.98 -5.55
C ILE A 68 -18.96 -13.85 -4.56
N MET A 69 -19.80 -13.65 -3.54
CA MET A 69 -19.53 -12.63 -2.50
C MET A 69 -18.21 -12.88 -1.75
N ILE A 70 -17.98 -14.12 -1.30
CA ILE A 70 -16.75 -14.46 -0.56
C ILE A 70 -15.52 -14.28 -1.45
N THR A 71 -15.59 -14.71 -2.71
CA THR A 71 -14.48 -14.57 -3.66
C THR A 71 -14.23 -13.11 -4.03
N ALA A 72 -15.27 -12.32 -4.28
CA ALA A 72 -15.15 -10.90 -4.60
C ALA A 72 -14.50 -10.11 -3.45
N VAL A 73 -14.92 -10.32 -2.20
CA VAL A 73 -14.37 -9.62 -1.03
C VAL A 73 -12.88 -9.95 -0.85
N ASN A 74 -12.49 -11.22 -1.02
CA ASN A 74 -11.09 -11.60 -0.92
C ASN A 74 -10.26 -11.05 -2.09
N LEU A 75 -10.78 -11.11 -3.32
CA LEU A 75 -10.10 -10.61 -4.50
C LEU A 75 -9.83 -9.11 -4.40
N LEU A 76 -10.79 -8.33 -3.90
CA LEU A 76 -10.64 -6.89 -3.68
C LEU A 76 -9.48 -6.57 -2.73
N LYS A 77 -9.33 -7.32 -1.62
CA LYS A 77 -8.21 -7.11 -0.68
C LYS A 77 -6.84 -7.35 -1.32
N TYR A 78 -6.73 -8.40 -2.16
CA TYR A 78 -5.48 -8.68 -2.86
C TYR A 78 -5.22 -7.69 -3.99
N LEU A 79 -6.26 -7.27 -4.71
CA LEU A 79 -6.18 -6.24 -5.72
C LEU A 79 -5.73 -4.91 -5.11
N ASP A 80 -6.24 -4.52 -3.94
CA ASP A 80 -5.83 -3.28 -3.28
C ASP A 80 -4.32 -3.27 -3.00
N VAL A 81 -3.78 -4.32 -2.39
CA VAL A 81 -2.34 -4.41 -2.09
C VAL A 81 -1.51 -4.48 -3.37
N PHE A 82 -1.98 -5.22 -4.39
CA PHE A 82 -1.29 -5.34 -5.66
C PHE A 82 -1.26 -4.00 -6.41
N VAL A 83 -2.41 -3.32 -6.51
CA VAL A 83 -2.56 -2.01 -7.15
C VAL A 83 -1.73 -0.97 -6.39
N LEU A 84 -1.75 -0.97 -5.05
CA LEU A 84 -0.90 -0.11 -4.23
C LEU A 84 0.58 -0.33 -4.54
N ARG A 85 1.06 -1.58 -4.53
CA ARG A 85 2.47 -1.89 -4.87
C ARG A 85 2.83 -1.54 -6.30
N LEU A 86 1.88 -1.69 -7.22
CA LEU A 86 2.05 -1.31 -8.63
C LEU A 86 2.24 0.20 -8.75
N LEU A 87 1.40 0.99 -8.06
CA LEU A 87 1.44 2.45 -8.05
C LEU A 87 2.62 3.03 -7.25
N GLU A 88 3.06 2.34 -6.19
CA GLU A 88 4.29 2.66 -5.46
C GLU A 88 5.55 2.41 -6.29
N GLY A 89 5.45 1.58 -7.34
CA GLY A 89 6.55 1.26 -8.25
C GLY A 89 7.49 0.17 -7.74
N TYR A 90 7.04 -0.69 -6.83
CA TYR A 90 7.85 -1.81 -6.29
C TYR A 90 8.18 -2.88 -7.34
N TRP A 91 7.38 -2.97 -8.41
CA TRP A 91 7.58 -3.92 -9.51
C TRP A 91 8.77 -3.54 -10.41
N LEU A 92 9.29 -2.32 -10.29
CA LEU A 92 10.42 -1.86 -11.10
C LEU A 92 11.73 -2.53 -10.65
N PRO A 93 12.59 -2.94 -11.59
CA PRO A 93 13.88 -3.51 -11.26
C PRO A 93 14.77 -2.47 -10.57
N MET A 94 15.66 -2.93 -9.69
CA MET A 94 16.44 -2.09 -8.78
C MET A 94 17.23 -0.98 -9.48
N TRP A 95 17.78 -1.24 -10.67
CA TRP A 95 18.53 -0.26 -11.45
C TRP A 95 17.65 0.91 -11.93
N LEU A 96 16.41 0.64 -12.37
CA LEU A 96 15.49 1.68 -12.83
C LEU A 96 15.01 2.54 -11.65
N ARG A 97 14.80 1.91 -10.49
CA ARG A 97 14.50 2.63 -9.23
C ARG A 97 15.64 3.57 -8.85
N ALA A 98 16.88 3.10 -8.92
CA ALA A 98 18.05 3.92 -8.61
C ALA A 98 18.23 5.10 -9.59
N LEU A 99 17.95 4.90 -10.89
CA LEU A 99 17.97 5.97 -11.87
C LEU A 99 16.88 7.02 -11.59
N GLY A 100 15.64 6.57 -11.33
CA GLY A 100 14.54 7.46 -10.96
C GLY A 100 14.84 8.28 -9.70
N ALA A 101 15.39 7.62 -8.68
CA ALA A 101 15.82 8.28 -7.44
C ALA A 101 16.90 9.33 -7.70
N LYS A 102 17.92 9.05 -8.52
CA LYS A 102 18.97 10.03 -8.85
C LYS A 102 18.43 11.28 -9.55
N VAL A 103 17.52 11.10 -10.51
CA VAL A 103 16.89 12.22 -11.23
C VAL A 103 16.03 13.04 -10.26
N LEU A 104 15.25 12.37 -9.41
CA LEU A 104 14.43 13.01 -8.40
C LEU A 104 15.30 13.80 -7.40
N ASN A 105 16.40 13.22 -6.91
CA ASN A 105 17.30 13.87 -5.95
C ASN A 105 17.84 15.19 -6.49
N LYS A 106 18.28 15.22 -7.75
CA LYS A 106 18.75 16.47 -8.38
C LYS A 106 17.65 17.53 -8.46
N SER A 107 16.41 17.12 -8.73
CA SER A 107 15.27 18.04 -8.78
C SER A 107 14.93 18.58 -7.39
N VAL A 108 14.90 17.69 -6.39
CA VAL A 108 14.63 18.03 -4.98
C VAL A 108 15.71 18.95 -4.42
N GLU A 109 16.97 18.69 -4.72
CA GLU A 109 18.10 19.51 -4.29
C GLU A 109 17.99 20.94 -4.85
N LYS A 110 17.63 21.10 -6.13
CA LYS A 110 17.37 22.43 -6.71
C LYS A 110 16.23 23.15 -6.00
N LYS A 111 15.12 22.45 -5.71
CA LYS A 111 13.98 23.01 -4.98
C LYS A 111 14.35 23.41 -3.56
N ARG A 112 15.10 22.57 -2.83
CA ARG A 112 15.62 22.87 -1.48
C ARG A 112 16.55 24.07 -1.50
N ASN A 113 17.49 24.15 -2.44
CA ASN A 113 18.38 25.30 -2.57
C ASN A 113 17.60 26.59 -2.85
N ARG A 114 16.58 26.52 -3.72
CA ARG A 114 15.69 27.65 -3.99
C ARG A 114 14.90 28.05 -2.74
N LEU A 115 14.35 27.08 -2.01
CA LEU A 115 13.63 27.31 -0.77
C LEU A 115 14.53 27.98 0.28
N ASN A 116 15.75 27.49 0.47
CA ASN A 116 16.74 28.08 1.39
C ASN A 116 17.04 29.55 1.06
N LEU A 117 17.22 29.88 -0.23
CA LEU A 117 17.42 31.28 -0.66
C LEU A 117 16.20 32.16 -0.36
N LEU A 118 14.98 31.62 -0.49
CA LEU A 118 13.75 32.33 -0.14
C LEU A 118 13.60 32.46 1.39
N GLU A 119 14.03 31.46 2.16
CA GLU A 119 14.05 31.54 3.62
C GLU A 119 15.02 32.61 4.12
N ASP A 120 16.22 32.73 3.54
CA ASP A 120 17.18 33.76 3.90
C ASP A 120 16.62 35.16 3.60
N LYS A 121 15.99 35.35 2.44
CA LYS A 121 15.28 36.60 2.10
C LYS A 121 14.10 36.90 3.01
N ARG A 122 13.39 35.87 3.48
CA ARG A 122 12.29 35.99 4.43
C ARG A 122 12.82 36.46 5.79
N ARG A 123 13.98 35.96 6.23
CA ARG A 123 14.65 36.39 7.48
C ARG A 123 15.12 37.85 7.41
N SER A 124 15.55 38.32 6.23
CA SER A 124 15.90 39.73 6.01
C SER A 124 14.71 40.66 5.74
N SER A 125 13.47 40.15 5.78
CA SER A 125 12.24 40.92 5.49
C SER A 125 12.21 41.58 4.11
N THR A 126 12.95 41.04 3.13
CA THR A 126 13.03 41.57 1.75
C THR A 126 12.22 40.75 0.75
N LEU A 127 11.32 39.88 1.24
CA LEU A 127 10.57 38.95 0.41
C LEU A 127 9.43 39.66 -0.33
N THR A 128 9.36 39.50 -1.65
CA THR A 128 8.24 40.00 -2.45
C THR A 128 7.01 39.08 -2.33
N PHE A 129 5.81 39.58 -2.66
CA PHE A 129 4.59 38.78 -2.62
C PHE A 129 4.66 37.53 -3.53
N SER A 130 5.26 37.66 -4.71
CA SER A 130 5.46 36.53 -5.64
C SER A 130 6.45 35.49 -5.08
N GLU A 131 7.47 35.92 -4.35
CA GLU A 131 8.42 35.01 -3.71
C GLU A 131 7.80 34.30 -2.50
N TYR A 132 6.83 34.94 -1.84
CA TYR A 132 6.07 34.31 -0.76
C TYR A 132 5.20 33.15 -1.26
N SER A 133 4.49 33.33 -2.39
CA SER A 133 3.71 32.25 -2.99
C SER A 133 4.61 31.13 -3.52
N GLU A 134 5.76 31.47 -4.12
CA GLU A 134 6.76 30.48 -4.55
C GLU A 134 7.28 29.68 -3.35
N HIS A 135 7.61 30.35 -2.24
CA HIS A 135 8.03 29.69 -1.00
C HIS A 135 6.97 28.69 -0.51
N ALA A 136 5.70 29.12 -0.41
CA ALA A 136 4.63 28.24 0.06
C ALA A 136 4.41 27.02 -0.86
N LEU A 137 4.53 27.20 -2.18
CA LEU A 137 4.43 26.11 -3.14
C LEU A 137 5.59 25.12 -3.02
N LEU A 138 6.84 25.60 -2.93
CA LEU A 138 8.01 24.74 -2.79
C LEU A 138 7.98 23.97 -1.47
N ASP A 139 7.58 24.62 -0.38
CA ASP A 139 7.41 23.99 0.93
C ASP A 139 6.36 22.87 0.87
N TRP A 140 5.19 23.15 0.27
CA TRP A 140 4.13 22.16 0.06
C TRP A 140 4.57 20.98 -0.82
N GLU A 141 5.32 21.23 -1.89
CA GLU A 141 5.83 20.18 -2.77
C GLU A 141 6.85 19.28 -2.07
N LEU A 142 7.73 19.86 -1.25
CA LEU A 142 8.76 19.12 -0.51
C LEU A 142 8.14 18.31 0.64
N MET A 143 7.02 18.74 1.21
CA MET A 143 6.31 18.05 2.29
C MET A 143 5.87 16.60 1.96
N TYR A 144 5.74 16.26 0.67
CA TYR A 144 5.35 14.92 0.20
C TYR A 144 6.52 14.07 -0.30
N ILE A 145 7.75 14.53 -0.08
CA ILE A 145 8.95 13.81 -0.48
C ILE A 145 9.70 13.41 0.78
N PRO A 146 10.10 12.13 0.93
CA PRO A 146 10.91 11.70 2.06
C PRO A 146 12.21 12.50 2.18
N ASP A 147 12.55 12.89 3.40
CA ASP A 147 13.73 13.72 3.64
C ASP A 147 15.03 12.96 3.37
N ASN A 148 15.07 11.71 3.81
CA ASN A 148 16.14 10.76 3.53
C ASN A 148 16.09 10.28 2.08
N GLU A 149 17.19 10.47 1.35
CA GLU A 149 17.32 10.08 -0.05
C GLU A 149 17.13 8.58 -0.28
N ASN A 150 17.53 7.76 0.69
CA ASN A 150 17.42 6.30 0.61
C ASN A 150 15.96 5.81 0.68
N HIS A 151 15.04 6.67 1.13
CA HIS A 151 13.62 6.35 1.23
C HIS A 151 12.81 6.86 0.04
N ARG A 152 13.42 7.61 -0.89
CA ARG A 152 12.71 8.14 -2.04
C ARG A 152 12.32 7.02 -3.02
N MET A 153 11.10 7.11 -3.50
CA MET A 153 10.47 6.16 -4.41
C MET A 153 10.48 6.68 -5.85
N PRO A 154 10.38 5.79 -6.86
CA PRO A 154 10.35 6.20 -8.26
C PRO A 154 9.07 6.92 -8.66
N THR A 155 7.96 6.73 -7.93
CA THR A 155 6.66 7.34 -8.24
C THR A 155 6.28 8.43 -7.24
N ARG A 156 5.46 9.40 -7.67
CA ARG A 156 4.95 10.46 -6.79
C ARG A 156 4.09 9.89 -5.66
N LEU A 157 3.25 8.90 -5.96
CA LEU A 157 2.40 8.26 -4.95
C LEU A 157 3.24 7.47 -3.94
N GLY A 158 4.26 6.74 -4.40
CA GLY A 158 5.17 6.04 -3.50
C GLY A 158 5.91 7.01 -2.57
N ASN A 159 6.37 8.15 -3.08
CA ASN A 159 7.00 9.18 -2.24
C ASN A 159 6.03 9.75 -1.21
N PHE A 160 4.80 10.05 -1.61
CA PHE A 160 3.75 10.54 -0.71
C PHE A 160 3.47 9.56 0.43
N LEU A 161 3.19 8.30 0.08
CA LEU A 161 2.89 7.26 1.08
C LEU A 161 4.07 7.05 2.02
N ARG A 162 5.29 7.03 1.46
CA ARG A 162 6.51 6.88 2.24
C ARG A 162 6.78 8.06 3.17
N ALA A 163 6.52 9.28 2.72
CA ALA A 163 6.63 10.49 3.54
C ALA A 163 5.61 10.47 4.70
N VAL A 164 4.38 10.03 4.45
CA VAL A 164 3.35 9.86 5.50
C VAL A 164 3.73 8.76 6.49
N GLU A 165 4.27 7.64 6.01
CA GLU A 165 4.73 6.52 6.85
C GLU A 165 5.91 6.91 7.76
N LEU A 166 6.83 7.73 7.26
CA LEU A 166 8.04 8.14 8.00
C LEU A 166 7.80 9.31 8.96
N ARG A 167 6.81 10.15 8.69
CA ARG A 167 6.52 11.35 9.50
C ARG A 167 6.39 11.08 11.01
N PRO A 168 5.77 9.99 11.49
CA PRO A 168 5.77 9.67 12.92
C PRO A 168 7.18 9.42 13.49
N TYR A 169 8.05 8.77 12.71
CA TYR A 169 9.41 8.42 13.13
C TYR A 169 10.35 9.62 13.08
N GLU A 170 10.27 10.44 12.05
CA GLU A 170 11.11 11.64 11.89
C GLU A 170 10.79 12.72 12.94
N ASN A 171 9.57 12.73 13.49
CA ASN A 171 9.17 13.65 14.55
C ASN A 171 9.34 13.09 15.98
N THR A 172 9.90 11.89 16.16
CA THR A 172 10.01 11.26 17.50
C THR A 172 11.04 11.89 18.44
N ASP A 173 11.85 12.84 17.97
CA ASP A 173 12.69 13.67 18.86
C ASP A 173 11.85 14.68 19.68
N LEU A 174 10.56 14.84 19.36
CA LEU A 174 9.61 15.63 20.14
C LEU A 174 8.36 14.77 20.42
N THR A 175 8.39 14.13 21.59
CA THR A 175 7.24 13.80 22.45
C THR A 175 5.95 13.39 21.73
N TYR A 176 5.63 12.10 21.85
CA TYR A 176 4.32 11.49 21.66
C TYR A 176 3.19 12.29 22.34
N LEU A 177 2.66 13.31 21.67
CA LEU A 177 1.46 14.03 22.07
C LEU A 177 0.67 14.36 20.82
N SER A 178 -0.16 13.38 20.43
CA SER A 178 -1.45 13.55 19.75
C SER A 178 -1.57 14.77 18.81
N ALA A 179 -1.18 14.60 17.54
CA ALA A 179 -1.72 15.43 16.47
C ALA A 179 -2.62 14.53 15.60
N GLY A 180 -3.88 14.40 16.03
CA GLY A 180 -4.95 13.85 15.19
C GLY A 180 -5.24 14.79 14.00
N PRO A 181 -5.90 14.30 12.95
CA PRO A 181 -6.17 15.10 11.75
C PRO A 181 -7.33 16.05 12.04
N GLY A 182 -7.02 17.29 12.39
CA GLY A 182 -8.02 18.34 12.54
C GLY A 182 -7.45 19.62 13.12
N PHE A 183 -7.01 20.52 12.23
CA PHE A 183 -6.93 21.98 12.43
C PHE A 183 -6.12 22.57 13.62
N GLY A 184 -5.20 23.49 13.29
CA GLY A 184 -4.64 24.51 14.19
C GLY A 184 -3.19 24.25 14.59
N TRP A 185 -2.19 24.78 13.87
CA TRP A 185 -1.51 26.05 14.17
C TRP A 185 -0.99 26.17 15.61
N PHE A 186 0.28 26.61 15.71
CA PHE A 186 1.03 26.98 16.92
C PHE A 186 1.76 25.87 17.69
N CYS A 187 2.96 25.53 17.22
CA CYS A 187 4.04 25.16 18.13
C CYS A 187 4.94 26.40 18.28
N PRO A 188 4.92 27.13 19.41
CA PRO A 188 5.80 28.28 19.58
C PRO A 188 7.24 27.78 19.66
N LYS A 189 8.11 28.37 18.85
CA LYS A 189 9.57 28.18 18.92
C LYS A 189 10.01 28.43 20.36
N LYS A 190 10.63 27.44 20.99
CA LYS A 190 11.26 27.60 22.30
C LYS A 190 12.42 28.59 22.13
N SER A 191 12.23 29.78 22.68
CA SER A 191 13.29 30.78 22.84
C SER A 191 14.36 30.18 23.75
N GLU A 192 15.47 29.77 23.17
CA GLU A 192 16.72 29.64 23.91
C GLU A 192 17.17 31.06 24.26
N ARG A 193 16.83 31.49 25.48
CA ARG A 193 17.50 32.60 26.16
C ARG A 193 18.80 32.03 26.75
N ASN A 194 19.92 32.46 26.21
CA ASN A 194 21.13 32.71 26.99
C ASN A 194 21.16 34.22 27.28
#